data_AF-A0A558NIV6-F1
#
_entry.id   AF-A0A558NIV6-F1
#
_cell.length_a   1.000
_cell.length_b   1.000
_cell.length_c   1.000
_cell.angle_alpha   90.00
_cell.angle_beta   90.00
_cell.angle_gamma   90.00
#
_symmetry.space_group_name_H-M   'P 1'
#
loop_
_entity.id
_entity.type
_entity.pdbx_description
1 polymer ?
#
loop_
_entity_poly.entity_id
_entity_poly.type
_entity_poly.pdbx_seq_one_letter_code
_entity_poly.pdbx_strand_id
1 'polypeptide(L)'
;MQRLTIIRLVLLAALATGFTLLLLQWRTPLTQVGGDSVSLVTDPQSDAAPEHTLADAPASLRERLHQSLLRGAQQAAAQQLTQSLNTLHWRESEWQADPNAGLERLQQRCQQQLSRAFERNTDDSDIQQLCEQQLLLSLAESQGLTLEQASRFISLSRENPQPLKQFQQRSPLSDFDNPLQFFEQYWATQDALYGTDISREVFSAQRDGMRFNQRFQDFLTQAKNLPLKDRLAWYEQQQQQFASQHGQPLSALSSDAIDHVNRLISLYEAGDAANAGDKLQQRYQLRRQYLSEASAERWRKREERQLKESGTLAKLH
;
A
#
# COMPACT_ATOMS: atom_id res chain seq x y z
N MET A 1 13.16 43.44 -2.02
CA MET A 1 13.25 42.03 -2.47
C MET A 1 14.68 41.47 -2.29
N GLN A 2 15.20 41.37 -1.05
CA GLN A 2 16.55 40.81 -0.80
C GLN A 2 16.66 39.93 0.45
N ARG A 3 15.57 39.72 1.21
CA ARG A 3 15.57 38.90 2.44
C ARG A 3 15.11 37.45 2.27
N LEU A 4 14.53 37.10 1.12
CA LEU A 4 14.02 35.74 0.85
C LEU A 4 15.08 34.80 0.25
N THR A 5 16.18 35.32 -0.30
CA THR A 5 17.22 34.52 -0.94
C THR A 5 18.25 33.97 0.05
N ILE A 6 18.43 34.61 1.21
CA ILE A 6 19.40 34.19 2.23
C ILE A 6 18.88 33.00 3.06
N ILE A 7 17.56 32.90 3.27
CA ILE A 7 16.96 31.79 4.04
C ILE A 7 17.01 30.46 3.26
N ARG A 8 16.96 30.49 1.92
CA ARG A 8 17.11 29.28 1.09
C ARG A 8 18.53 28.73 1.04
N LEU A 9 19.56 29.55 1.23
CA LEU A 9 20.95 29.10 1.22
C LEU A 9 21.40 28.51 2.57
N VAL A 10 20.82 28.94 3.69
CA VAL A 10 21.13 28.37 5.02
C VAL A 10 20.46 27.01 5.23
N LEU A 11 19.27 26.78 4.65
CA LEU A 11 18.58 25.48 4.73
C LEU A 11 19.19 24.39 3.84
N LEU A 12 19.88 24.76 2.75
CA LEU A 12 20.57 23.80 1.88
C LEU A 12 21.94 23.37 2.42
N ALA A 13 22.56 24.13 3.34
CA ALA A 13 23.80 23.72 4.01
C ALA A 13 23.56 22.81 5.23
N ALA A 14 22.37 22.84 5.83
CA ALA A 14 22.01 22.00 6.97
C ALA A 14 21.55 20.57 6.60
N LEU A 15 21.15 20.33 5.34
CA LEU A 15 20.74 19.00 4.86
C LEU A 15 21.87 18.17 4.23
N ALA A 16 23.03 18.78 3.94
CA ALA A 16 24.21 18.08 3.42
C ALA A 16 25.17 17.59 4.52
N THR A 17 25.00 18.03 5.77
CA THR A 17 25.86 17.63 6.91
C THR A 17 25.22 16.59 7.84
N GLY A 18 23.93 16.30 7.67
CA GLY A 18 23.22 15.25 8.43
C GLY A 18 23.33 13.84 7.84
N PHE A 19 23.73 13.70 6.57
CA PHE A 19 23.68 12.41 5.86
C PHE A 19 25.04 11.70 5.73
N THR A 20 26.15 12.36 6.12
CA THR A 20 27.50 11.78 6.15
C THR A 20 27.93 11.30 7.53
N LEU A 21 27.13 11.52 8.57
CA LEU A 21 27.45 11.13 9.96
C LEU A 21 26.85 9.79 10.41
N LEU A 22 26.13 9.07 9.54
CA LEU A 22 25.49 7.79 9.87
C LEU A 22 26.14 6.56 9.23
N LEU A 23 27.26 6.71 8.51
CA LEU A 23 28.00 5.61 7.86
C LEU A 23 29.39 5.33 8.46
N LEU A 24 29.71 5.87 9.65
CA LEU A 24 31.07 5.78 10.24
C LEU A 24 31.16 5.27 11.67
N GLN A 25 30.10 4.65 12.24
CA GLN A 25 30.10 4.20 13.64
C GLN A 25 30.20 2.68 13.88
N TRP A 26 30.68 1.88 12.93
CA TRP A 26 31.04 0.48 13.20
C TRP A 26 32.46 0.14 12.74
N ARG A 27 33.45 0.82 13.33
CA ARG A 27 34.82 0.29 13.49
C ARG A 27 35.43 0.87 14.76
N THR A 28 35.45 0.09 15.84
CA THR A 28 36.43 0.26 16.91
C THR A 28 37.52 -0.80 16.78
N PRO A 29 38.79 -0.44 17.00
CA PRO A 29 39.95 -1.29 16.79
C PRO A 29 40.28 -2.10 18.06
N LEU A 30 40.66 -3.36 17.88
CA LEU A 30 41.38 -4.10 18.91
C LEU A 30 42.85 -3.67 18.86
N THR A 31 43.27 -3.07 19.96
CA THR A 31 44.63 -2.63 20.28
C THR A 31 45.62 -3.80 20.37
N GLN A 32 46.83 -3.51 19.89
CA GLN A 32 48.07 -4.29 20.01
C GLN A 32 48.45 -4.63 21.45
N VAL A 33 48.92 -5.87 21.65
CA VAL A 33 50.04 -6.26 22.52
C VAL A 33 50.67 -7.44 21.78
N GLY A 34 51.83 -7.32 21.13
CA GLY A 34 53.16 -7.17 21.70
C GLY A 34 54.05 -8.05 20.82
N GLY A 35 54.97 -7.44 20.08
CA GLY A 35 55.92 -8.18 19.26
C GLY A 35 57.03 -8.74 20.14
N ASP A 36 57.37 -10.00 19.91
CA ASP A 36 58.74 -10.47 20.01
C ASP A 36 59.01 -11.42 18.83
N SER A 37 60.12 -11.13 18.18
CA SER A 37 60.68 -11.75 16.98
C SER A 37 61.13 -13.19 17.22
N VAL A 38 60.74 -14.14 16.35
CA VAL A 38 61.59 -15.29 16.00
C VAL A 38 61.46 -15.61 14.50
N SER A 39 62.62 -15.87 13.92
CA SER A 39 63.01 -16.01 12.51
C SER A 39 62.30 -17.09 11.68
N LEU A 40 62.34 -16.84 10.37
CA LEU A 40 62.18 -17.76 9.25
C LEU A 40 62.70 -19.19 9.52
N VAL A 41 61.85 -20.18 9.29
CA VAL A 41 62.19 -21.39 8.53
C VAL A 41 61.03 -21.68 7.57
N THR A 42 61.38 -21.73 6.29
CA THR A 42 60.56 -22.16 5.15
C THR A 42 60.23 -23.65 5.21
N ASP A 43 58.95 -24.00 5.05
CA ASP A 43 58.51 -25.22 4.38
C ASP A 43 57.22 -24.93 3.58
N PRO A 44 57.11 -25.34 2.30
CA PRO A 44 55.89 -25.16 1.52
C PRO A 44 54.99 -26.38 1.74
N GLN A 45 54.20 -26.38 2.80
CA GLN A 45 53.07 -27.30 2.93
C GLN A 45 51.77 -26.52 2.66
N SER A 46 51.10 -26.96 1.60
CA SER A 46 49.76 -26.55 1.20
C SER A 46 48.75 -26.98 2.27
N ASP A 47 48.59 -26.16 3.32
CA ASP A 47 47.43 -26.27 4.20
C ASP A 47 46.33 -25.35 3.65
N ALA A 48 45.37 -25.98 2.97
CA ALA A 48 44.07 -25.37 2.76
C ALA A 48 43.55 -24.91 4.13
N ALA A 49 43.20 -23.62 4.24
CA ALA A 49 42.49 -23.13 5.41
C ALA A 49 41.28 -24.05 5.67
N PRO A 50 41.05 -24.52 6.91
CA PRO A 50 39.86 -25.31 7.17
C PRO A 50 38.65 -24.48 6.79
N GLU A 51 37.90 -24.93 5.79
CA GLU A 51 36.56 -24.43 5.52
C GLU A 51 35.72 -24.80 6.75
N HIS A 52 35.70 -23.91 7.75
CA HIS A 52 34.81 -24.04 8.88
C HIS A 52 33.38 -23.89 8.36
N THR A 53 32.74 -25.01 8.09
CA THR A 53 31.33 -25.03 7.73
C THR A 53 30.49 -24.80 8.99
N LEU A 54 29.28 -24.25 8.84
CA LEU A 54 28.35 -24.05 9.97
C LEU A 54 28.05 -25.37 10.72
N ALA A 55 28.29 -26.52 10.08
CA ALA A 55 28.14 -27.85 10.66
C ALA A 55 29.15 -28.14 11.79
N ASP A 56 30.35 -27.53 11.71
CA ASP A 56 31.45 -27.73 12.67
C ASP A 56 31.36 -26.81 13.90
N ALA A 57 30.40 -25.87 13.90
CA ALA A 57 30.21 -24.95 15.01
C ALA A 57 29.63 -25.64 16.26
N PRO A 58 29.95 -25.14 17.48
CA PRO A 58 29.37 -25.64 18.73
C PRO A 58 27.83 -25.58 18.66
N ALA A 59 27.16 -26.62 19.18
CA ALA A 59 25.69 -26.69 19.17
C ALA A 59 25.02 -25.44 19.75
N SER A 60 25.62 -24.82 20.77
CA SER A 60 25.12 -23.58 21.40
C SER A 60 25.29 -22.32 20.53
N LEU A 61 26.21 -22.32 19.57
CA LEU A 61 26.36 -21.25 18.58
C LEU A 61 25.37 -21.45 17.44
N ARG A 62 25.21 -22.69 16.96
CA ARG A 62 24.19 -23.06 15.97
C ARG A 62 22.78 -22.74 16.45
N GLU A 63 22.47 -23.08 17.70
CA GLU A 63 21.16 -22.78 18.31
C GLU A 63 20.91 -21.27 18.40
N ARG A 64 21.91 -20.48 18.85
CA ARG A 64 21.78 -19.02 18.92
C ARG A 64 21.63 -18.36 17.55
N LEU A 65 22.37 -18.82 16.55
CA LEU A 65 22.25 -18.36 15.17
C LEU A 65 20.88 -18.72 14.60
N HIS A 66 20.40 -19.95 14.83
CA HIS A 66 19.09 -20.41 14.41
C HIS A 66 17.97 -19.55 15.04
N GLN A 67 18.02 -19.29 16.35
CA GLN A 67 17.05 -18.43 17.03
C GLN A 67 17.11 -16.96 16.57
N SER A 68 18.29 -16.45 16.20
CA SER A 68 18.44 -15.10 15.65
C SER A 68 17.86 -15.00 14.24
N LEU A 69 18.10 -16.00 13.40
CA LEU A 69 17.54 -16.08 12.05
C LEU A 69 16.01 -16.23 12.10
N LEU A 70 15.49 -17.05 13.01
CA LEU A 70 14.06 -17.23 13.24
C LEU A 70 13.38 -15.91 13.62
N ARG A 71 13.96 -15.15 14.56
CA ARG A 71 13.45 -13.83 14.93
C ARG A 71 13.49 -12.83 13.77
N GLY A 72 14.59 -12.83 13.00
CA GLY A 72 14.71 -11.97 11.81
C GLY A 72 13.67 -12.30 10.74
N ALA A 73 13.44 -13.58 10.47
CA ALA A 73 12.44 -14.05 9.51
C ALA A 73 11.00 -13.71 9.95
N GLN A 74 10.68 -13.91 11.23
CA GLN A 74 9.39 -13.53 11.80
C GLN A 74 9.14 -12.02 11.71
N GLN A 75 10.14 -11.21 12.05
CA GLN A 75 10.03 -9.75 11.97
C GLN A 75 9.86 -9.26 10.52
N ALA A 76 10.57 -9.87 9.57
CA ALA A 76 10.41 -9.56 8.15
C ALA A 76 9.01 -9.95 7.64
N ALA A 77 8.52 -11.14 8.02
CA ALA A 77 7.17 -11.58 7.69
C ALA A 77 6.09 -10.67 8.30
N ALA A 78 6.28 -10.24 9.55
CA ALA A 78 5.43 -9.27 10.24
C ALA A 78 5.32 -7.95 9.48
N GLN A 79 6.47 -7.33 9.16
CA GLN A 79 6.52 -6.07 8.45
C GLN A 79 5.86 -6.17 7.07
N GLN A 80 6.10 -7.27 6.35
CA GLN A 80 5.48 -7.49 5.05
C GLN A 80 3.97 -7.74 5.17
N LEU A 81 3.51 -8.46 6.19
CA LEU A 81 2.09 -8.67 6.44
C LEU A 81 1.40 -7.34 6.75
N THR A 82 1.95 -6.52 7.65
CA THR A 82 1.44 -5.18 7.95
C THR A 82 1.40 -4.30 6.70
N GLN A 83 2.47 -4.30 5.90
CA GLN A 83 2.49 -3.56 4.63
C GLN A 83 1.44 -4.10 3.65
N SER A 84 1.29 -5.42 3.54
CA SER A 84 0.34 -6.06 2.64
C SER A 84 -1.10 -5.79 3.06
N LEU A 85 -1.42 -5.86 4.36
CA LEU A 85 -2.72 -5.50 4.93
C LEU A 85 -3.07 -4.04 4.65
N ASN A 86 -2.11 -3.14 4.89
CA ASN A 86 -2.26 -1.75 4.53
C ASN A 86 -2.56 -1.61 3.03
N THR A 87 -1.85 -2.32 2.14
CA THR A 87 -2.17 -2.24 0.70
C THR A 87 -3.49 -2.91 0.30
N LEU A 88 -3.90 -3.99 0.96
CA LEU A 88 -5.12 -4.74 0.69
C LEU A 88 -6.36 -3.93 1.01
N HIS A 89 -6.29 -3.14 2.08
CA HIS A 89 -7.31 -2.16 2.43
C HIS A 89 -7.67 -1.25 1.23
N TRP A 90 -6.75 -1.07 0.29
CA TRP A 90 -6.90 -0.06 -0.76
C TRP A 90 -6.96 -0.59 -2.18
N ARG A 91 -6.33 -1.72 -2.48
CA ARG A 91 -6.08 -2.14 -3.87
C ARG A 91 -7.01 -3.23 -4.37
N GLU A 92 -7.62 -3.98 -3.47
CA GLU A 92 -8.35 -5.18 -3.85
C GLU A 92 -9.83 -5.02 -3.52
N SER A 93 -10.65 -4.86 -4.56
CA SER A 93 -12.11 -5.01 -4.45
C SER A 93 -12.49 -6.37 -3.86
N GLU A 94 -11.59 -7.35 -3.97
CA GLU A 94 -11.68 -8.65 -3.34
C GLU A 94 -11.60 -8.57 -1.80
N TRP A 95 -10.87 -7.63 -1.18
CA TRP A 95 -10.89 -7.49 0.29
C TRP A 95 -12.28 -7.08 0.79
N GLN A 96 -12.99 -6.24 0.05
CA GLN A 96 -14.35 -5.83 0.35
C GLN A 96 -15.38 -6.93 0.04
N ALA A 97 -15.15 -7.71 -1.03
CA ALA A 97 -16.10 -8.70 -1.53
C ALA A 97 -15.93 -10.10 -0.90
N ASP A 98 -14.68 -10.45 -0.58
CA ASP A 98 -14.22 -11.74 -0.06
C ASP A 98 -13.02 -11.54 0.90
N PRO A 99 -13.28 -11.07 2.15
CA PRO A 99 -12.22 -10.88 3.14
C PRO A 99 -11.42 -12.15 3.42
N ASN A 100 -12.06 -13.33 3.30
CA ASN A 100 -11.41 -14.61 3.52
C ASN A 100 -10.32 -14.89 2.47
N ALA A 101 -10.61 -14.71 1.19
CA ALA A 101 -9.63 -14.87 0.12
C ALA A 101 -8.43 -13.91 0.29
N GLY A 102 -8.68 -12.71 0.82
CA GLY A 102 -7.62 -11.79 1.22
C GLY A 102 -6.73 -12.34 2.34
N LEU A 103 -7.35 -12.84 3.42
CA LEU A 103 -6.64 -13.45 4.55
C LEU A 103 -5.85 -14.70 4.13
N GLU A 104 -6.42 -15.57 3.30
CA GLU A 104 -5.77 -16.77 2.78
C GLU A 104 -4.52 -16.42 1.96
N ARG A 105 -4.58 -15.41 1.09
CA ARG A 105 -3.41 -14.97 0.32
C ARG A 105 -2.32 -14.40 1.20
N LEU A 106 -2.67 -13.63 2.23
CA LEU A 106 -1.71 -13.13 3.22
C LEU A 106 -1.03 -14.29 3.95
N GLN A 107 -1.81 -15.26 4.40
CA GLN A 107 -1.33 -16.45 5.09
C GLN A 107 -0.38 -17.26 4.18
N GLN A 108 -0.76 -17.50 2.92
CA GLN A 108 0.09 -18.19 1.94
C GLN A 108 1.40 -17.44 1.67
N ARG A 109 1.37 -16.11 1.54
CA ARG A 109 2.58 -15.30 1.37
C ARG A 109 3.50 -15.40 2.59
N CYS A 110 2.94 -15.33 3.80
CA CYS A 110 3.71 -15.53 5.02
C CYS A 110 4.38 -16.92 5.02
N GLN A 111 3.62 -17.98 4.71
CA GLN A 111 4.14 -19.35 4.67
C GLN A 111 5.27 -19.50 3.66
N GLN A 112 5.13 -18.92 2.46
CA GLN A 112 6.18 -18.91 1.43
C GLN A 112 7.45 -18.18 1.86
N GLN A 113 7.34 -17.17 2.72
CA GLN A 113 8.52 -16.44 3.21
C GLN A 113 9.21 -17.19 4.33
N LEU A 114 8.44 -17.68 5.30
CA LEU A 114 9.00 -18.47 6.39
C LEU A 114 9.62 -19.77 5.85
N SER A 115 8.97 -20.46 4.92
CA SER A 115 9.55 -21.68 4.31
C SER A 115 10.83 -21.44 3.50
N ARG A 116 11.07 -20.21 3.01
CA ARG A 116 12.36 -19.83 2.41
C ARG A 116 13.44 -19.57 3.46
N ALA A 117 13.05 -19.11 4.64
CA ALA A 117 13.96 -18.89 5.76
C ALA A 117 14.27 -20.17 6.54
N PHE A 118 13.34 -21.14 6.54
CA PHE A 118 13.47 -22.46 7.14
C PHE A 118 13.91 -23.49 6.09
N GLU A 119 15.19 -23.87 6.08
CA GLU A 119 15.65 -25.01 5.26
C GLU A 119 15.02 -26.33 5.75
N ARG A 120 14.16 -26.95 4.91
CA ARG A 120 13.65 -28.36 4.87
C ARG A 120 13.30 -29.15 6.15
N ASN A 121 13.57 -28.66 7.37
CA ASN A 121 13.50 -29.41 8.63
C ASN A 121 12.49 -28.82 9.63
N THR A 122 11.64 -27.89 9.22
CA THR A 122 10.55 -27.38 10.05
C THR A 122 9.25 -27.99 9.55
N ASP A 123 8.47 -28.58 10.46
CA ASP A 123 7.17 -29.16 10.12
C ASP A 123 6.23 -28.06 9.60
N ASP A 124 5.51 -28.37 8.51
CA ASP A 124 4.59 -27.41 7.86
C ASP A 124 3.53 -26.87 8.84
N SER A 125 3.18 -27.65 9.86
CA SER A 125 2.25 -27.25 10.94
C SER A 125 2.79 -26.09 11.78
N ASP A 126 4.08 -26.08 12.07
CA ASP A 126 4.70 -25.04 12.92
C ASP A 126 4.78 -23.72 12.15
N ILE A 127 5.13 -23.78 10.87
CA ILE A 127 5.12 -22.62 9.97
C ILE A 127 3.70 -22.06 9.84
N GLN A 128 2.70 -22.92 9.73
CA GLN A 128 1.30 -22.49 9.66
C GLN A 128 0.86 -21.76 10.93
N GLN A 129 1.12 -22.31 12.12
CA GLN A 129 0.76 -21.70 13.40
C GLN A 129 1.45 -20.34 13.60
N LEU A 130 2.75 -20.25 13.27
CA LEU A 130 3.49 -18.99 13.31
C LEU A 130 2.88 -17.94 12.39
N CYS A 131 2.48 -18.31 11.17
CA CYS A 131 1.82 -17.38 10.25
C CYS A 131 0.43 -16.96 10.72
N GLU A 132 -0.35 -17.85 11.32
CA GLU A 132 -1.66 -17.51 11.88
C GLU A 132 -1.53 -16.51 13.03
N GLN A 133 -0.57 -16.73 13.92
CA GLN A 133 -0.26 -15.79 15.00
C GLN A 133 0.22 -14.45 14.44
N GLN A 134 1.12 -14.46 13.45
CA GLN A 134 1.63 -13.22 12.87
C GLN A 134 0.54 -12.45 12.12
N LEU A 135 -0.35 -13.13 11.42
CA LEU A 135 -1.51 -12.52 10.76
C LEU A 135 -2.41 -11.85 11.80
N LEU A 136 -2.71 -12.54 12.90
CA LEU A 136 -3.52 -11.98 13.99
C LEU A 136 -2.90 -10.70 14.56
N LEU A 137 -1.61 -10.73 14.89
CA LEU A 137 -0.87 -9.58 15.43
C LEU A 137 -0.83 -8.42 14.43
N SER A 138 -0.51 -8.71 13.18
CA SER A 138 -0.40 -7.69 12.13
C SER A 138 -1.75 -7.07 11.79
N LEU A 139 -2.83 -7.85 11.84
CA LEU A 139 -4.20 -7.36 11.67
C LEU A 139 -4.60 -6.44 12.82
N ALA A 140 -4.33 -6.84 14.06
CA ALA A 140 -4.59 -6.03 15.24
C ALA A 140 -3.85 -4.68 15.18
N GLU A 141 -2.56 -4.71 14.85
CA GLU A 141 -1.73 -3.50 14.74
C GLU A 141 -2.16 -2.61 13.56
N SER A 142 -2.30 -3.18 12.37
CA SER A 142 -2.56 -2.41 11.15
C SER A 142 -3.97 -1.81 11.10
N GLN A 143 -4.95 -2.47 11.70
CA GLN A 143 -6.34 -2.03 11.71
C GLN A 143 -6.75 -1.39 13.04
N GLY A 144 -5.84 -1.16 13.99
CA GLY A 144 -6.20 -0.60 15.30
C GLY A 144 -7.16 -1.48 16.12
N LEU A 145 -7.21 -2.78 15.85
CA LEU A 145 -8.08 -3.73 16.55
C LEU A 145 -7.39 -4.29 17.80
N THR A 146 -8.18 -4.66 18.80
CA THR A 146 -7.71 -5.58 19.86
C THR A 146 -7.47 -6.99 19.28
N LEU A 147 -6.66 -7.80 19.97
CA LEU A 147 -6.42 -9.19 19.56
C LEU A 147 -7.71 -10.02 19.50
N GLU A 148 -8.65 -9.78 20.41
CA GLU A 148 -9.95 -10.44 20.42
C GLU A 148 -10.76 -10.05 19.17
N GLN A 149 -10.82 -8.76 18.85
CA GLN A 149 -11.51 -8.27 17.66
C GLN A 149 -10.90 -8.80 16.37
N ALA A 150 -9.57 -8.80 16.27
CA ALA A 150 -8.85 -9.35 15.12
C ALA A 150 -9.11 -10.85 14.95
N SER A 151 -9.09 -11.62 16.04
CA SER A 151 -9.40 -13.06 16.03
C SER A 151 -10.84 -13.31 15.59
N ARG A 152 -11.80 -12.56 16.15
CA ARG A 152 -13.21 -12.63 15.78
C ARG A 152 -13.44 -12.30 14.31
N PHE A 153 -12.77 -11.26 13.79
CA PHE A 153 -12.84 -10.90 12.37
C PHE A 153 -12.36 -12.05 11.47
N ILE A 154 -11.23 -12.67 11.80
CA ILE A 154 -10.68 -13.81 11.05
C ILE A 154 -11.67 -14.99 11.06
N SER A 155 -12.23 -15.34 12.23
CA SER A 155 -13.20 -16.43 12.34
C SER A 155 -14.44 -16.19 11.48
N LEU A 156 -15.07 -15.02 11.64
CA LEU A 156 -16.30 -14.67 10.91
C LEU A 156 -16.08 -14.59 9.40
N SER A 157 -14.91 -14.11 8.98
CA SER A 157 -14.54 -14.07 7.56
C SER A 157 -14.40 -15.48 6.98
N ARG A 158 -13.78 -16.42 7.71
CA ARG A 158 -13.68 -17.83 7.29
C ARG A 158 -15.04 -18.52 7.21
N GLU A 159 -15.94 -18.21 8.15
CA GLU A 159 -17.31 -18.72 8.15
C GLU A 159 -18.17 -18.13 7.01
N ASN A 160 -17.89 -16.88 6.63
CA ASN A 160 -18.63 -16.15 5.61
C ASN A 160 -17.65 -15.59 4.57
N PRO A 161 -17.09 -16.44 3.70
CA PRO A 161 -16.02 -16.01 2.80
C PRO A 161 -16.50 -14.99 1.77
N GLN A 162 -17.75 -15.03 1.32
CA GLN A 162 -18.25 -14.16 0.23
C GLN A 162 -19.43 -13.28 0.66
N PRO A 163 -19.24 -12.35 1.63
CA PRO A 163 -20.33 -11.59 2.21
C PRO A 163 -21.05 -10.71 1.19
N LEU A 164 -20.33 -10.08 0.24
CA LEU A 164 -20.94 -9.24 -0.79
C LEU A 164 -21.81 -10.05 -1.76
N LYS A 165 -21.33 -11.23 -2.19
CA LYS A 165 -22.09 -12.09 -3.09
C LYS A 165 -23.35 -12.61 -2.42
N GLN A 166 -23.25 -13.03 -1.16
CA GLN A 166 -24.39 -13.46 -0.36
C GLN A 166 -25.40 -12.32 -0.17
N PHE A 167 -24.92 -11.10 0.06
CA PHE A 167 -25.78 -9.91 0.13
C PHE A 167 -26.49 -9.66 -1.21
N GLN A 168 -25.75 -9.64 -2.33
CA GLN A 168 -26.32 -9.43 -3.67
C GLN A 168 -27.37 -10.48 -4.06
N GLN A 169 -27.25 -11.71 -3.56
CA GLN A 169 -28.25 -12.76 -3.76
C GLN A 169 -29.57 -12.47 -3.02
N ARG A 170 -29.52 -11.76 -1.88
CA ARG A 170 -30.69 -11.41 -1.06
C ARG A 170 -31.27 -10.03 -1.42
N SER A 171 -30.42 -9.14 -1.90
CA SER A 171 -30.75 -7.76 -2.24
C SER A 171 -30.05 -7.41 -3.56
N PRO A 172 -30.61 -7.81 -4.71
CA PRO A 172 -30.04 -7.50 -6.02
C PRO A 172 -29.96 -5.99 -6.24
N LEU A 173 -28.99 -5.56 -7.06
CA LEU A 173 -28.75 -4.14 -7.38
C LEU A 173 -30.00 -3.44 -7.96
N SER A 174 -30.92 -4.18 -8.59
CA SER A 174 -32.18 -3.67 -9.12
C SER A 174 -33.11 -3.09 -8.07
N ASP A 175 -32.94 -3.45 -6.80
CA ASP A 175 -33.84 -3.06 -5.72
C ASP A 175 -33.50 -1.66 -5.16
N PHE A 176 -32.49 -0.99 -5.73
CA PHE A 176 -31.95 0.26 -5.22
C PHE A 176 -32.01 1.37 -6.26
N ASP A 177 -32.55 2.52 -5.86
CA ASP A 177 -32.68 3.69 -6.74
C ASP A 177 -31.33 4.34 -7.07
N ASN A 178 -30.35 4.19 -6.17
CA ASN A 178 -28.99 4.67 -6.40
C ASN A 178 -27.94 3.73 -5.78
N PRO A 179 -26.70 3.76 -6.30
CA PRO A 179 -25.62 2.92 -5.79
C PRO A 179 -25.31 3.17 -4.32
N LEU A 180 -25.39 4.41 -3.82
CA LEU A 180 -25.06 4.70 -2.43
C LEU A 180 -25.98 3.97 -1.45
N GLN A 181 -27.30 3.91 -1.73
CA GLN A 181 -28.24 3.15 -0.90
C GLN A 181 -27.87 1.65 -0.83
N PHE A 182 -27.50 1.05 -1.96
CA PHE A 182 -27.01 -0.32 -2.01
C PHE A 182 -25.78 -0.50 -1.09
N PHE A 183 -24.82 0.43 -1.19
CA PHE A 183 -23.60 0.36 -0.37
C PHE A 183 -23.86 0.58 1.13
N GLU A 184 -24.72 1.53 1.49
CA GLU A 184 -25.09 1.76 2.90
C GLU A 184 -25.81 0.54 3.50
N GLN A 185 -26.71 -0.11 2.74
CA GLN A 185 -27.38 -1.33 3.19
C GLN A 185 -26.43 -2.54 3.26
N TYR A 186 -25.48 -2.65 2.32
CA TYR A 186 -24.41 -3.64 2.39
C TYR A 186 -23.61 -3.47 3.68
N TRP A 187 -23.21 -2.24 4.01
CA TRP A 187 -22.41 -1.96 5.21
C TRP A 187 -23.18 -2.17 6.51
N ALA A 188 -24.47 -1.86 6.55
CA ALA A 188 -25.32 -2.23 7.69
C ALA A 188 -25.35 -3.76 7.90
N THR A 189 -25.32 -4.54 6.82
CA THR A 189 -25.22 -6.01 6.91
C THR A 189 -23.86 -6.45 7.43
N GLN A 190 -22.77 -5.78 7.05
CA GLN A 190 -21.43 -6.07 7.58
C GLN A 190 -21.30 -5.67 9.06
N ASP A 191 -21.93 -4.56 9.47
CA ASP A 191 -22.00 -4.15 10.87
C ASP A 191 -22.74 -5.19 11.73
N ALA A 192 -23.80 -5.80 11.20
CA ALA A 192 -24.51 -6.89 11.86
C ALA A 192 -23.68 -8.19 11.91
N LEU A 193 -22.90 -8.48 10.88
CA LEU A 193 -22.05 -9.68 10.81
C LEU A 193 -20.84 -9.58 11.75
N TYR A 194 -20.02 -8.54 11.57
CA TYR A 194 -18.75 -8.38 12.28
C TYR A 194 -18.87 -7.62 13.60
N GLY A 195 -19.95 -6.86 13.79
CA GLY A 195 -20.05 -5.84 14.83
C GLY A 195 -19.56 -4.48 14.32
N THR A 196 -20.20 -3.40 14.78
CA THR A 196 -19.95 -2.03 14.34
C THR A 196 -18.53 -1.54 14.54
N ASP A 197 -17.84 -2.02 15.57
CA ASP A 197 -16.48 -1.57 15.88
C ASP A 197 -15.48 -2.22 14.93
N ILE A 198 -15.51 -3.56 14.81
CA ILE A 198 -14.66 -4.29 13.86
C ILE A 198 -14.90 -3.80 12.44
N SER A 199 -16.16 -3.71 12.02
CA SER A 199 -16.46 -3.35 10.65
C SER A 199 -16.09 -1.91 10.31
N ARG A 200 -16.07 -1.00 11.29
CA ARG A 200 -15.61 0.38 11.09
C ARG A 200 -14.11 0.41 10.97
N GLU A 201 -13.37 -0.20 11.87
CA GLU A 201 -11.90 -0.20 11.82
C GLU A 201 -11.39 -0.86 10.52
N VAL A 202 -11.92 -2.02 10.16
CA VAL A 202 -11.44 -2.79 9.00
C VAL A 202 -11.87 -2.21 7.65
N PHE A 203 -13.04 -1.56 7.58
CA PHE A 203 -13.64 -1.13 6.31
C PHE A 203 -13.94 0.38 6.21
N SER A 204 -13.52 1.19 7.17
CA SER A 204 -13.85 2.63 7.22
C SER A 204 -13.42 3.37 5.97
N ALA A 205 -12.22 3.11 5.46
CA ALA A 205 -11.75 3.92 4.35
C ALA A 205 -12.40 3.56 3.02
N GLN A 206 -12.80 2.30 2.80
CA GLN A 206 -13.62 1.91 1.65
C GLN A 206 -15.02 2.54 1.76
N ARG A 207 -15.61 2.56 2.96
CA ARG A 207 -16.88 3.27 3.24
C ARG A 207 -16.77 4.75 2.89
N ASP A 208 -15.74 5.41 3.40
CA ASP A 208 -15.53 6.84 3.20
C ASP A 208 -15.14 7.20 1.78
N GLY A 209 -14.39 6.34 1.08
CA GLY A 209 -14.06 6.50 -0.34
C GLY A 209 -15.30 6.46 -1.23
N MET A 210 -16.24 5.55 -0.95
CA MET A 210 -17.51 5.46 -1.66
C MET A 210 -18.42 6.67 -1.39
N ARG A 211 -18.53 7.09 -0.12
CA ARG A 211 -19.25 8.32 0.24
C ARG A 211 -18.62 9.56 -0.39
N PHE A 212 -17.28 9.60 -0.46
CA PHE A 212 -16.56 10.67 -1.12
C PHE A 212 -16.90 10.71 -2.62
N ASN A 213 -16.94 9.56 -3.31
CA ASN A 213 -17.34 9.51 -4.72
C ASN A 213 -18.73 10.10 -4.94
N GLN A 214 -19.70 9.81 -4.07
CA GLN A 214 -21.02 10.44 -4.16
C GLN A 214 -20.92 11.96 -3.97
N ARG A 215 -20.27 12.43 -2.88
CA ARG A 215 -20.07 13.87 -2.63
C ARG A 215 -19.38 14.58 -3.79
N PHE A 216 -18.46 13.89 -4.46
CA PHE A 216 -17.76 14.39 -5.64
C PHE A 216 -18.71 14.56 -6.83
N GLN A 217 -19.56 13.56 -7.12
CA GLN A 217 -20.56 13.68 -8.18
C GLN A 217 -21.57 14.80 -7.88
N ASP A 218 -22.04 14.90 -6.64
CA ASP A 218 -22.95 15.96 -6.21
C ASP A 218 -22.29 17.33 -6.36
N PHE A 219 -21.02 17.46 -5.95
CA PHE A 219 -20.23 18.67 -6.11
C PHE A 219 -20.07 19.04 -7.59
N LEU A 220 -19.80 18.10 -8.49
CA LEU A 220 -19.65 18.37 -9.93
C LEU A 220 -20.89 19.03 -10.56
N THR A 221 -22.09 18.75 -10.06
CA THR A 221 -23.31 19.40 -10.55
C THR A 221 -23.31 20.90 -10.27
N GLN A 222 -22.75 21.31 -9.14
CA GLN A 222 -22.65 22.70 -8.68
C GLN A 222 -21.36 23.37 -9.18
N ALA A 223 -20.30 22.59 -9.35
CA ALA A 223 -18.95 23.02 -9.69
C ALA A 223 -18.84 23.73 -11.05
N LYS A 224 -19.77 23.48 -11.97
CA LYS A 224 -19.81 24.11 -13.30
C LYS A 224 -19.84 25.64 -13.25
N ASN A 225 -20.37 26.21 -12.16
CA ASN A 225 -20.47 27.64 -11.95
C ASN A 225 -19.32 28.21 -11.11
N LEU A 226 -18.37 27.37 -10.69
CA LEU A 226 -17.25 27.76 -9.85
C LEU A 226 -15.98 27.97 -10.68
N PRO A 227 -15.15 28.97 -10.33
CA PRO A 227 -13.79 29.06 -10.85
C PRO A 227 -13.01 27.76 -10.62
N LEU A 228 -12.16 27.40 -11.56
CA LEU A 228 -11.33 26.18 -11.48
C LEU A 228 -10.51 26.13 -10.18
N LYS A 229 -9.98 27.28 -9.75
CA LYS A 229 -9.20 27.38 -8.50
C LYS A 229 -10.00 26.87 -7.29
N ASP A 230 -11.27 27.22 -7.21
CA ASP A 230 -12.13 26.86 -6.08
C ASP A 230 -12.54 25.38 -6.15
N ARG A 231 -12.78 24.86 -7.37
CA ARG A 231 -12.98 23.43 -7.62
C ARG A 231 -11.79 22.58 -7.14
N LEU A 232 -10.58 23.02 -7.47
CA LEU A 232 -9.34 22.32 -7.08
C LEU A 232 -9.09 22.44 -5.58
N ALA A 233 -9.31 23.62 -4.99
CA ALA A 233 -9.17 23.83 -3.54
C ALA A 233 -10.13 22.95 -2.73
N TRP A 234 -11.38 22.83 -3.16
CA TRP A 234 -12.34 21.92 -2.53
C TRP A 234 -11.85 20.47 -2.58
N TYR A 235 -11.36 20.02 -3.75
CA TYR A 235 -10.88 18.64 -3.89
C TYR A 235 -9.62 18.37 -3.07
N GLU A 236 -8.70 19.33 -2.98
CA GLU A 236 -7.52 19.24 -2.12
C GLU A 236 -7.92 19.13 -0.64
N GLN A 237 -8.90 19.93 -0.20
CA GLN A 237 -9.44 19.85 1.16
C GLN A 237 -10.04 18.48 1.46
N GLN A 238 -10.79 17.89 0.52
CA GLN A 238 -11.34 16.54 0.69
C GLN A 238 -10.23 15.48 0.79
N GLN A 239 -9.16 15.60 0.00
CA GLN A 239 -8.01 14.69 0.10
C GLN A 239 -7.29 14.81 1.44
N GLN A 240 -7.11 16.04 1.95
CA GLN A 240 -6.48 16.27 3.25
C GLN A 240 -7.33 15.72 4.40
N GLN A 241 -8.65 15.92 4.34
CA GLN A 241 -9.57 15.36 5.34
C GLN A 241 -9.48 13.83 5.36
N PHE A 242 -9.49 13.19 4.18
CA PHE A 242 -9.34 11.74 4.09
C PHE A 242 -7.99 11.26 4.63
N ALA A 243 -6.89 11.95 4.27
CA ALA A 243 -5.57 11.63 4.78
C ALA A 243 -5.44 11.75 6.30
N SER A 244 -6.13 12.72 6.90
CA SER A 244 -6.14 12.89 8.35
C SER A 244 -6.83 11.75 9.08
N GLN A 245 -7.79 11.08 8.43
CA GLN A 245 -8.55 9.97 9.00
C GLN A 245 -7.86 8.63 8.77
N HIS A 246 -7.22 8.46 7.60
CA HIS A 246 -6.74 7.16 7.13
C HIS A 246 -5.23 7.08 6.88
N GLY A 247 -4.48 8.13 7.23
CA GLY A 247 -3.01 8.19 7.13
C GLY A 247 -2.46 8.47 5.73
N GLN A 248 -3.28 8.39 4.67
CA GLN A 248 -2.88 8.70 3.29
C GLN A 248 -4.05 9.33 2.51
N PRO A 249 -3.77 10.23 1.55
CA PRO A 249 -4.84 10.80 0.72
C PRO A 249 -5.41 9.74 -0.22
N LEU A 250 -6.70 9.88 -0.58
CA LEU A 250 -7.36 9.05 -1.61
C LEU A 250 -6.50 8.89 -2.87
N SER A 251 -5.80 9.93 -3.29
CA SER A 251 -4.97 9.93 -4.50
C SER A 251 -3.73 9.03 -4.45
N ALA A 252 -3.26 8.64 -3.27
CA ALA A 252 -2.08 7.78 -3.11
C ALA A 252 -2.36 6.29 -3.34
N LEU A 253 -3.63 5.92 -3.48
CA LEU A 253 -4.06 4.53 -3.67
C LEU A 253 -4.00 4.20 -5.17
N SER A 254 -3.51 3.02 -5.57
CA SER A 254 -3.15 2.79 -6.99
C SER A 254 -4.35 2.72 -7.94
N SER A 255 -5.48 2.17 -7.51
CA SER A 255 -6.76 2.29 -8.22
C SER A 255 -7.19 3.75 -8.30
N ASP A 256 -7.08 4.44 -7.16
CA ASP A 256 -7.53 5.80 -7.01
C ASP A 256 -6.57 6.82 -7.63
N ALA A 257 -5.37 6.44 -8.06
CA ALA A 257 -4.50 7.31 -8.85
C ALA A 257 -5.14 7.56 -10.22
N ILE A 258 -5.73 6.51 -10.80
CA ILE A 258 -6.52 6.63 -12.03
C ILE A 258 -7.79 7.43 -11.75
N ASP A 259 -8.51 7.12 -10.67
CA ASP A 259 -9.72 7.88 -10.32
C ASP A 259 -9.41 9.32 -9.94
N HIS A 260 -8.26 9.59 -9.32
CA HIS A 260 -7.78 10.92 -8.98
C HIS A 260 -7.56 11.73 -10.25
N VAL A 261 -6.90 11.14 -11.25
CA VAL A 261 -6.73 11.79 -12.56
C VAL A 261 -8.08 12.01 -13.24
N ASN A 262 -8.98 11.03 -13.20
CA ASN A 262 -10.32 11.18 -13.77
C ASN A 262 -11.13 12.29 -13.07
N ARG A 263 -11.05 12.36 -11.73
CA ARG A 263 -11.67 13.43 -10.93
C ARG A 263 -11.07 14.78 -11.25
N LEU A 264 -9.74 14.89 -11.38
CA LEU A 264 -9.10 16.12 -11.84
C LEU A 264 -9.61 16.50 -13.22
N ILE A 265 -9.64 15.58 -14.18
CA ILE A 265 -10.19 15.82 -15.52
C ILE A 265 -11.62 16.34 -15.42
N SER A 266 -12.49 15.69 -14.65
CA SER A 266 -13.88 16.14 -14.45
C SER A 266 -13.95 17.53 -13.83
N LEU A 267 -13.10 17.83 -12.85
CA LEU A 267 -13.03 19.16 -12.25
C LEU A 267 -12.56 20.21 -13.26
N TYR A 268 -11.57 19.92 -14.10
CA TYR A 268 -11.12 20.84 -15.14
C TYR A 268 -12.22 21.10 -16.18
N GLU A 269 -12.90 20.04 -16.62
CA GLU A 269 -13.94 20.11 -17.65
C GLU A 269 -15.28 20.63 -17.12
N ALA A 270 -15.50 20.66 -15.81
CA ALA A 270 -16.73 21.17 -15.19
C ALA A 270 -16.93 22.67 -15.46
N GLY A 271 -17.70 23.01 -16.48
CA GLY A 271 -17.94 24.40 -16.89
C GLY A 271 -16.95 24.94 -17.93
N ASP A 272 -16.13 24.08 -18.52
CA ASP A 272 -15.23 24.45 -19.62
C ASP A 272 -15.89 24.20 -20.99
N ALA A 273 -15.97 25.25 -21.80
CA ALA A 273 -16.46 25.24 -23.18
C ALA A 273 -15.36 24.95 -24.22
N ALA A 274 -14.12 24.66 -23.79
CA ALA A 274 -13.01 24.32 -24.67
C ALA A 274 -13.37 23.23 -25.69
N ASN A 275 -12.79 23.35 -26.89
CA ASN A 275 -13.00 22.40 -27.97
C ASN A 275 -12.41 21.01 -27.61
N ALA A 276 -12.80 19.99 -28.36
CA ALA A 276 -12.40 18.62 -28.05
C ALA A 276 -10.88 18.36 -28.14
N GLY A 277 -10.15 19.15 -28.96
CA GLY A 277 -8.70 19.04 -29.09
C GLY A 277 -7.96 19.56 -27.86
N ASP A 278 -8.36 20.72 -27.35
CA ASP A 278 -7.79 21.32 -26.14
C ASP A 278 -8.05 20.43 -24.92
N LYS A 279 -9.27 19.87 -24.81
CA LYS A 279 -9.63 18.90 -23.75
C LYS A 279 -8.81 17.62 -23.86
N LEU A 280 -8.60 17.08 -25.06
CA LEU A 280 -7.77 15.89 -25.26
C LEU A 280 -6.33 16.14 -24.80
N GLN A 281 -5.74 17.27 -25.17
CA GLN A 281 -4.38 17.63 -24.78
C GLN A 281 -4.28 17.80 -23.26
N GLN A 282 -5.26 18.45 -22.63
CA GLN A 282 -5.33 18.62 -21.18
C GLN A 282 -5.41 17.27 -20.44
N ARG A 283 -6.30 16.37 -20.87
CA ARG A 283 -6.41 15.02 -20.30
C ARG A 283 -5.10 14.23 -20.44
N TYR A 284 -4.41 14.37 -21.57
CA TYR A 284 -3.09 13.78 -21.77
C TYR A 284 -2.05 14.33 -20.79
N GLN A 285 -1.99 15.66 -20.59
CA GLN A 285 -1.05 16.28 -19.65
C GLN A 285 -1.28 15.80 -18.20
N LEU A 286 -2.54 15.74 -17.77
CA LEU A 286 -2.91 15.24 -16.43
C LEU A 286 -2.51 13.77 -16.26
N ARG A 287 -2.81 12.89 -17.23
CA ARG A 287 -2.41 11.48 -17.15
C ARG A 287 -0.90 11.30 -17.16
N ARG A 288 -0.17 12.14 -17.90
CA ARG A 288 1.28 12.11 -17.92
C ARG A 288 1.87 12.48 -16.57
N GLN A 289 1.34 13.53 -15.94
CA GLN A 289 1.80 14.02 -14.64
C GLN A 289 1.61 12.99 -13.52
N TYR A 290 0.50 12.26 -13.52
CA TYR A 290 0.10 11.44 -12.37
C TYR A 290 0.14 9.92 -12.58
N LEU A 291 0.16 9.41 -13.83
CA LEU A 291 0.19 7.95 -14.10
C LEU A 291 1.51 7.50 -14.73
N SER A 292 1.86 8.07 -15.89
CA SER A 292 3.12 7.88 -16.64
C SER A 292 2.91 8.29 -18.09
N GLU A 293 4.02 8.58 -18.80
CA GLU A 293 4.04 8.81 -20.24
C GLU A 293 3.38 7.67 -21.02
N ALA A 294 3.79 6.42 -20.73
CA ALA A 294 3.28 5.24 -21.44
C ALA A 294 1.77 5.04 -21.24
N SER A 295 1.26 5.27 -20.03
CA SER A 295 -0.18 5.22 -19.77
C SER A 295 -0.93 6.35 -20.47
N ALA A 296 -0.42 7.58 -20.40
CA ALA A 296 -1.01 8.74 -21.05
C ALA A 296 -1.13 8.55 -22.57
N GLU A 297 -0.09 8.02 -23.21
CA GLU A 297 -0.06 7.75 -24.66
C GLU A 297 -1.10 6.70 -25.07
N ARG A 298 -1.25 5.62 -24.28
CA ARG A 298 -2.28 4.60 -24.52
C ARG A 298 -3.69 5.20 -24.46
N TRP A 299 -3.95 6.05 -23.46
CA TRP A 299 -5.23 6.74 -23.33
C TRP A 299 -5.48 7.70 -24.50
N ARG A 300 -4.49 8.52 -24.87
CA ARG A 300 -4.60 9.46 -26.00
C ARG A 300 -4.95 8.72 -27.30
N LYS A 301 -4.23 7.66 -27.65
CA LYS A 301 -4.50 6.87 -28.87
C LYS A 301 -5.92 6.27 -28.89
N ARG A 302 -6.44 5.83 -27.73
CA ARG A 302 -7.81 5.31 -27.63
C ARG A 302 -8.84 6.41 -27.86
N GLU A 303 -8.66 7.57 -27.24
CA GLU A 303 -9.57 8.70 -27.40
C GLU A 303 -9.52 9.30 -28.81
N GLU A 304 -8.33 9.45 -29.41
CA GLU A 304 -8.19 9.88 -30.81
C GLU A 304 -8.91 8.94 -31.77
N ARG A 305 -8.84 7.63 -31.53
CA ARG A 305 -9.58 6.64 -32.31
C ARG A 305 -11.09 6.83 -32.14
N GLN A 306 -11.58 6.95 -30.92
CA GLN A 306 -12.99 7.19 -30.64
C GLN A 306 -13.50 8.51 -31.26
N LEU A 307 -12.70 9.57 -31.22
CA LEU A 307 -13.06 10.86 -31.81
C LEU A 307 -13.09 10.81 -33.34
N LYS A 308 -12.21 10.00 -33.96
CA LYS A 308 -12.24 9.73 -35.42
C LYS A 308 -13.46 8.90 -35.81
N GLU A 309 -13.79 7.87 -35.03
CA GLU A 309 -14.94 6.98 -35.28
C GLU A 309 -16.28 7.69 -35.06
N SER A 310 -16.36 8.62 -34.12
CA SER A 310 -17.57 9.43 -33.83
C SER A 310 -17.76 10.63 -34.78
N GLY A 311 -16.82 10.90 -35.69
CA GLY A 311 -16.87 12.06 -36.59
C GLY A 311 -16.65 13.41 -35.92
N THR A 312 -16.43 13.46 -34.61
CA THR A 312 -16.24 14.68 -33.82
C THR A 312 -14.91 15.37 -34.11
N LEU A 313 -13.92 14.62 -34.61
CA LEU A 313 -12.62 15.16 -34.98
C LEU A 313 -12.64 15.91 -36.33
N ALA A 314 -13.64 15.64 -37.19
CA ALA A 314 -13.79 16.32 -38.49
C ALA A 314 -14.37 17.74 -38.40
N LYS A 315 -14.84 18.17 -37.22
CA LYS A 315 -15.31 19.54 -36.95
C LYS A 315 -14.24 20.44 -36.29
N LEU A 316 -13.03 19.92 -36.08
CA LEU A 316 -11.91 20.62 -35.43
C LEU A 316 -10.88 21.18 -36.43
N HIS A 317 -11.11 21.00 -37.73
CA HIS A 317 -10.27 21.55 -38.80
C HIS A 317 -11.03 22.61 -39.60
#